data_AF-X0U630-F1
#
_entry.id   AF-X0U630-F1
#
_cell.length_a   1.000
_cell.length_b   1.000
_cell.length_c   1.000
_cell.angle_alpha   90.00
_cell.angle_beta   90.00
_cell.angle_gamma   90.00
#
_symmetry.space_group_name_H-M   'P 1'
#
loop_
_entity.id
_entity.type
_entity.pdbx_description
1 polymer ?
#
loop_
_entity_poly.entity_id
_entity_poly.type
_entity_poly.pdbx_seq_one_letter_code
_entity_poly.pdbx_strand_id
1 'polypeptide(L)'
;MQILDSRLHRNDNKGMGITREKVGMKQYSIFTSKKITTILVILFAFFIFVSVFLMTNLGHWLIAEDDLQASNMIVVLTGSVTDRILQAVDIYNARYSYRIVLVNSHRVGYDIFVERGVEIPSGDAQ
;
A
#
# COMPACT_ATOMS: atom_id res chain seq x y z
N MET A 1 -32.62 82.86 60.03
CA MET A 1 -34.08 82.64 60.04
C MET A 1 -34.44 81.93 58.74
N GLN A 2 -35.01 80.72 58.84
CA GLN A 2 -35.42 79.77 57.76
C GLN A 2 -34.25 79.19 56.92
N ILE A 3 -33.78 77.94 57.07
CA ILE A 3 -34.39 76.59 57.04
C ILE A 3 -34.91 76.18 55.65
N LEU A 4 -34.33 75.07 55.15
CA LEU A 4 -34.75 74.18 54.05
C LEU A 4 -34.73 74.81 52.64
N ASP A 5 -34.06 74.21 51.65
CA ASP A 5 -34.48 72.88 51.20
C ASP A 5 -33.33 71.92 50.93
N SER A 6 -33.54 70.73 51.44
CA SER A 6 -32.74 69.54 51.23
C SER A 6 -33.70 68.54 50.62
N ARG A 7 -33.36 67.98 49.45
CA ARG A 7 -33.38 66.52 49.15
C ARG A 7 -33.64 66.21 47.67
N LEU A 8 -33.04 65.07 47.30
CA LEU A 8 -33.45 64.09 46.29
C LEU A 8 -33.18 64.43 44.81
N HIS A 9 -32.05 63.92 44.31
CA HIS A 9 -32.14 62.76 43.43
C HIS A 9 -30.90 61.85 43.58
N ARG A 10 -31.10 60.79 44.35
CA ARG A 10 -30.39 59.52 44.31
C ARG A 10 -30.70 58.84 42.96
N ASN A 11 -29.69 58.38 42.21
CA ASN A 11 -29.81 57.16 41.41
C ASN A 11 -28.44 56.59 40.96
N ASP A 12 -27.76 55.92 41.87
CA ASP A 12 -27.52 54.47 41.84
C ASP A 12 -27.65 53.80 40.46
N ASN A 13 -26.56 53.66 39.71
CA ASN A 13 -26.43 52.60 38.71
C ASN A 13 -25.01 52.01 38.71
N LYS A 14 -24.66 51.39 39.84
CA LYS A 14 -23.72 50.27 39.87
C LYS A 14 -24.43 49.05 39.27
N GLY A 15 -24.35 48.90 37.96
CA GLY A 15 -24.67 47.66 37.27
C GLY A 15 -23.55 46.64 37.46
N MET A 16 -23.51 46.01 38.64
CA MET A 16 -22.80 44.75 38.85
C MET A 16 -23.76 43.63 38.47
N GLY A 17 -23.46 42.88 37.41
CA GLY A 17 -24.34 41.79 37.00
C GLY A 17 -23.89 41.02 35.76
N ILE A 18 -23.32 39.86 36.04
CA ILE A 18 -23.40 38.62 35.24
C ILE A 18 -22.35 38.43 34.14
N THR A 19 -21.24 37.83 34.58
CA THR A 19 -20.49 36.75 33.96
C THR A 19 -21.23 36.06 32.80
N ARG A 20 -20.77 36.27 31.57
CA ARG A 20 -20.88 35.27 30.51
C ARG A 20 -19.48 34.90 30.07
N GLU A 21 -18.91 33.97 30.83
CA GLU A 21 -17.86 33.09 30.36
C GLU A 21 -18.36 32.48 29.04
N LYS A 22 -17.80 32.94 27.92
CA LYS A 22 -18.11 32.36 26.62
C LYS A 22 -17.43 31.00 26.56
N VAL A 23 -18.21 30.00 26.96
CA VAL A 23 -17.98 28.57 26.71
C VAL A 23 -17.43 28.38 25.30
N GLY A 24 -16.29 27.71 25.23
CA GLY A 24 -15.48 27.55 24.04
C GLY A 24 -16.27 26.99 22.86
N MET A 25 -16.17 27.69 21.74
CA MET A 25 -16.32 27.12 20.41
C MET A 25 -14.94 27.22 19.79
N LYS A 26 -14.18 26.11 19.84
CA LYS A 26 -12.90 25.99 19.14
C LYS A 26 -13.20 26.17 17.64
N GLN A 27 -13.00 27.37 17.12
CA GLN A 27 -13.14 27.68 15.71
C GLN A 27 -12.22 26.73 14.93
N TYR A 28 -12.80 25.68 14.35
CA TYR A 28 -12.07 24.88 13.38
C TYR A 28 -11.88 25.77 12.16
N SER A 29 -10.67 26.32 12.06
CA SER A 29 -10.32 27.31 11.08
C SER A 29 -10.44 26.72 9.68
N ILE A 30 -11.42 27.22 8.94
CA ILE A 30 -11.70 26.92 7.53
C ILE A 30 -10.47 27.26 6.64
N PHE A 31 -9.50 27.99 7.18
CA PHE A 31 -8.22 28.30 6.53
C PHE A 31 -7.15 27.20 6.67
N THR A 32 -7.30 26.31 7.65
CA THR A 32 -6.36 25.21 7.91
C THR A 32 -6.74 23.97 7.11
N SER A 33 -7.99 23.83 6.67
CA SER A 33 -8.46 22.73 5.83
C SER A 33 -7.75 22.68 4.49
N LYS A 34 -7.51 23.82 3.80
CA LYS A 34 -6.75 23.85 2.53
C LYS A 34 -5.32 23.33 2.69
N LYS A 35 -4.62 23.75 3.76
CA LYS A 35 -3.25 23.29 4.04
C LYS A 35 -3.23 21.82 4.45
N ILE A 36 -4.19 21.39 5.27
CA ILE A 36 -4.34 19.97 5.66
C ILE A 36 -4.66 19.11 4.45
N THR A 37 -5.56 19.54 3.54
CA THR A 37 -5.85 18.79 2.32
C THR A 37 -4.63 18.72 1.42
N THR A 38 -3.85 19.79 1.29
CA THR A 38 -2.60 19.75 0.52
C THR A 38 -1.58 18.79 1.16
N ILE A 39 -1.41 18.82 2.48
CA ILE A 39 -0.53 17.89 3.20
C ILE A 39 -1.01 16.44 3.03
N LEU A 40 -2.33 16.20 3.10
CA LEU A 40 -2.92 14.88 2.91
C LEU A 40 -2.68 14.35 1.49
N VAL A 41 -2.85 15.20 0.48
CA VAL A 41 -2.59 14.85 -0.93
C VAL A 41 -1.11 14.55 -1.14
N ILE A 42 -0.21 15.34 -0.58
CA ILE A 42 1.24 15.09 -0.65
C ILE A 42 1.60 13.78 0.06
N LEU A 43 1.05 13.53 1.23
CA LEU A 43 1.28 12.29 1.98
C LEU A 43 0.76 11.07 1.21
N PHE A 44 -0.41 11.18 0.60
CA PHE A 44 -1.00 10.11 -0.20
C PHE A 44 -0.16 9.83 -1.46
N ALA A 45 0.27 10.87 -2.17
CA ALA A 45 1.16 10.75 -3.32
C ALA A 45 2.51 10.12 -2.91
N PHE A 46 3.06 10.53 -1.77
CA PHE A 46 4.27 9.93 -1.21
C PHE A 46 4.08 8.45 -0.88
N PHE A 47 2.96 8.07 -0.29
CA PHE A 47 2.66 6.68 0.03
C PHE A 47 2.54 5.80 -1.22
N ILE A 48 1.89 6.30 -2.27
CA ILE A 48 1.83 5.60 -3.56
C ILE A 48 3.24 5.40 -4.12
N PHE A 49 4.06 6.46 -4.11
CA PHE A 49 5.43 6.40 -4.62
C PHE A 49 6.27 5.35 -3.88
N VAL A 50 6.20 5.37 -2.55
CA VAL A 50 6.86 4.39 -1.67
C VAL A 50 6.35 2.98 -1.94
N SER A 51 5.03 2.78 -2.07
CA SER A 51 4.44 1.46 -2.34
C SER A 51 4.90 0.86 -3.67
N VAL A 52 4.96 1.66 -4.74
CA VAL A 52 5.45 1.18 -6.05
C VAL A 52 6.93 0.81 -5.96
N PHE A 53 7.72 1.64 -5.28
CA PHE A 53 9.15 1.38 -5.10
C PHE A 53 9.41 0.12 -4.26
N LEU A 54 8.68 -0.07 -3.16
CA LEU A 54 8.80 -1.25 -2.31
C LEU A 54 8.34 -2.52 -3.04
N MET A 55 7.22 -2.50 -3.76
CA MET A 55 6.72 -3.67 -4.50
C MET A 55 7.77 -4.22 -5.47
N THR A 56 8.43 -3.36 -6.25
CA THR A 56 9.49 -3.79 -7.18
C THR A 56 10.69 -4.38 -6.45
N ASN A 57 11.12 -3.75 -5.35
CA ASN A 57 12.29 -4.20 -4.59
C ASN A 57 12.02 -5.44 -3.75
N LEU A 58 10.78 -5.66 -3.28
CA LEU A 58 10.39 -6.87 -2.54
C LEU A 58 10.50 -8.12 -3.43
N GLY A 59 10.20 -8.00 -4.73
CA GLY A 59 10.43 -9.07 -5.69
C GLY A 59 11.91 -9.44 -5.80
N HIS A 60 12.78 -8.43 -5.89
CA HIS A 60 14.24 -8.65 -5.90
C HIS A 60 14.76 -9.19 -4.56
N TRP A 61 14.18 -8.75 -3.44
CA TRP A 61 14.56 -9.25 -2.12
C TRP A 61 14.25 -10.74 -1.93
N LEU A 62 13.25 -11.26 -2.64
CA LEU A 62 12.90 -12.68 -2.63
C LEU A 62 13.87 -13.54 -3.47
N ILE A 63 14.68 -12.91 -4.33
CA ILE A 63 15.67 -13.61 -5.15
C ILE A 63 16.94 -13.78 -4.30
N ALA A 64 17.27 -15.04 -4.01
CA ALA A 64 18.61 -15.40 -3.53
C ALA A 64 19.49 -15.74 -4.75
N GLU A 65 20.58 -14.99 -4.91
CA GLU A 65 21.62 -15.27 -5.90
C GLU A 65 22.67 -16.16 -5.26
N ASP A 66 22.52 -17.47 -5.42
CA ASP A 66 23.53 -18.45 -5.05
C ASP A 66 24.41 -18.79 -6.26
N ASP A 67 25.71 -18.92 -6.02
CA ASP A 67 26.65 -19.37 -7.05
C ASP A 67 26.31 -20.79 -7.51
N LEU A 68 26.37 -21.01 -8.82
CA LEU A 68 26.16 -22.33 -9.40
C LEU A 68 27.28 -23.29 -8.99
N GLN A 69 26.90 -24.42 -8.40
CA GLN A 69 27.82 -25.48 -8.02
C GLN A 69 27.65 -26.71 -8.93
N ALA A 70 28.75 -27.42 -9.17
CA ALA A 70 28.69 -28.69 -9.88
C ALA A 70 27.83 -29.68 -9.08
N SER A 71 26.88 -30.32 -9.76
CA SER A 71 25.90 -31.22 -9.14
C SER A 71 25.69 -32.47 -9.98
N ASN A 72 25.09 -33.49 -9.38
CA ASN A 72 24.77 -34.72 -10.10
C ASN A 72 23.51 -34.58 -10.98
N MET A 73 22.67 -33.57 -10.72
CA MET A 73 21.37 -33.42 -11.34
C MET A 73 20.85 -31.97 -11.27
N ILE A 74 20.25 -31.51 -12.36
CA ILE A 74 19.48 -30.26 -12.45
C ILE A 74 18.00 -30.63 -12.40
N VAL A 75 17.26 -30.09 -11.43
CA VAL A 75 15.81 -30.27 -11.33
C VAL A 75 15.13 -28.96 -11.67
N VAL A 76 14.28 -28.99 -12.69
CA VAL A 76 13.48 -27.84 -13.09
C VAL A 76 12.07 -28.04 -12.55
N LEU A 77 11.75 -27.32 -11.48
CA LEU A 77 10.41 -27.27 -10.92
C LEU A 77 9.55 -26.36 -11.80
N THR A 78 8.51 -26.92 -12.40
CA THR A 78 7.67 -26.18 -13.34
C THR A 78 6.58 -25.38 -12.62
N GLY A 79 6.66 -24.06 -12.77
CA GLY A 79 5.52 -23.19 -13.03
C GLY A 79 5.52 -22.79 -14.51
N SER A 80 4.64 -21.88 -14.93
CA SER A 80 4.67 -21.29 -16.27
C SER A 80 6.09 -20.78 -16.61
N VAL A 81 6.43 -20.83 -17.90
CA VAL A 81 7.56 -20.17 -18.58
C VAL A 81 8.68 -21.10 -19.07
N THR A 82 8.73 -21.23 -20.41
CA THR A 82 9.77 -21.88 -21.24
C THR A 82 11.19 -21.40 -20.93
N ASP A 83 11.36 -20.16 -20.46
CA ASP A 83 12.65 -19.55 -20.12
C ASP A 83 13.41 -20.34 -19.05
N ARG A 84 12.71 -20.96 -18.09
CA ARG A 84 13.38 -21.78 -17.05
C ARG A 84 13.93 -23.07 -17.61
N ILE A 85 13.28 -23.61 -18.64
CA ILE A 85 13.79 -24.77 -19.37
C ILE A 85 15.02 -24.37 -20.18
N LEU A 86 14.98 -23.22 -20.87
CA LEU A 86 16.13 -22.71 -21.63
C LEU A 86 17.35 -22.45 -20.74
N GLN A 87 17.16 -21.79 -19.59
CA GLN A 87 18.24 -21.58 -18.61
C GLN A 87 18.83 -22.91 -18.11
N ALA A 88 18.01 -23.94 -17.86
CA ALA A 88 18.50 -25.25 -17.44
C ALA A 88 19.34 -25.94 -18.53
N VAL A 89 18.98 -25.75 -19.81
CA VAL A 89 19.76 -26.24 -20.95
C VAL A 89 21.13 -25.55 -21.01
N ASP A 90 21.19 -24.24 -20.79
CA ASP A 90 22.45 -23.50 -20.75
C ASP A 90 23.37 -24.01 -19.63
N ILE A 91 22.82 -24.25 -18.44
CA ILE A 91 23.55 -24.80 -17.28
C ILE A 91 24.07 -26.22 -17.57
N TYR A 92 23.27 -27.06 -18.23
CA TYR A 92 23.69 -28.40 -18.64
C TYR A 92 24.82 -28.36 -19.67
N ASN A 93 24.71 -27.48 -20.67
CA ASN A 93 25.75 -27.28 -21.68
C ASN A 93 27.06 -26.77 -21.07
N ALA A 94 26.97 -25.95 -20.02
CA ALA A 94 28.10 -25.50 -19.22
C ALA A 94 28.71 -26.59 -18.31
N ARG A 95 28.25 -27.85 -18.42
CA ARG A 95 28.79 -29.05 -17.73
C ARG A 95 28.68 -29.03 -16.20
N TYR A 96 27.76 -28.25 -15.64
CA TYR A 96 27.48 -28.27 -14.20
C TYR A 96 26.80 -29.57 -13.74
N SER A 97 26.15 -30.30 -14.65
CA SER A 97 25.54 -31.61 -14.38
C SER A 97 25.42 -32.42 -15.67
N TYR A 98 25.33 -33.75 -15.54
CA TYR A 98 25.12 -34.69 -16.64
C TYR A 98 23.66 -35.11 -16.81
N ARG A 99 22.74 -34.58 -16.00
CA ARG A 99 21.31 -34.92 -16.03
C ARG A 99 20.43 -33.70 -15.75
N ILE A 100 19.38 -33.55 -16.55
CA ILE A 100 18.28 -32.61 -16.33
C ILE A 100 17.00 -33.41 -16.11
N VAL A 101 16.21 -33.06 -15.09
CA VAL A 101 14.86 -33.60 -14.87
C VAL A 101 13.86 -32.47 -14.85
N LEU A 102 12.87 -32.58 -15.74
CA LEU A 102 11.75 -31.67 -15.83
C LEU A 102 10.59 -32.25 -15.03
N VAL A 103 10.14 -31.54 -14.01
CA VAL A 103 8.93 -31.96 -13.27
C VAL A 103 7.72 -31.66 -14.14
N ASN A 104 6.85 -32.64 -14.35
CA ASN A 104 5.60 -32.44 -15.08
C ASN A 104 4.51 -31.97 -14.11
N SER A 105 4.17 -30.68 -14.15
CA SER A 105 3.01 -30.14 -13.43
C SER A 105 1.74 -30.54 -14.20
N HIS A 106 1.20 -31.73 -13.93
CA HIS A 106 -0.12 -32.09 -14.43
C HIS A 106 -1.14 -31.13 -13.81
N ARG A 107 -1.77 -30.29 -14.64
CA ARG A 107 -2.97 -29.54 -14.24
C ARG A 107 -4.13 -30.53 -14.24
N VAL A 108 -4.59 -30.92 -13.05
CA VAL A 108 -5.76 -31.78 -12.87
C VAL A 108 -6.94 -31.22 -13.68
N GLY A 109 -7.51 -32.02 -14.58
CA GLY A 109 -8.67 -31.67 -15.41
C GLY A 109 -8.34 -31.24 -16.84
N TYR A 110 -7.07 -30.99 -17.21
CA TYR A 110 -6.69 -30.67 -18.59
C TYR A 110 -6.85 -31.86 -19.54
N ASP A 111 -6.59 -33.05 -19.02
CA ASP A 111 -6.85 -34.35 -19.63
C ASP A 111 -8.31 -34.53 -20.06
N ILE A 112 -9.26 -34.07 -19.24
CA ILE A 112 -10.70 -34.17 -19.52
C ILE A 112 -11.11 -33.28 -20.71
N PHE A 113 -10.48 -32.11 -20.88
CA PHE A 113 -10.77 -31.21 -22.00
C PHE A 113 -10.18 -31.74 -23.32
N VAL A 114 -8.95 -32.28 -23.26
CA VAL A 114 -8.30 -32.92 -24.41
C VAL A 114 -9.07 -34.16 -24.86
N GLU A 115 -9.51 -35.01 -23.93
CA GLU A 115 -10.32 -36.20 -24.22
C GLU A 115 -11.68 -35.86 -24.86
N ARG A 116 -12.23 -34.68 -24.56
CA ARG A 116 -13.49 -34.19 -25.12
C ARG A 116 -13.34 -33.34 -26.39
N GLY A 117 -12.12 -33.23 -26.93
CA GLY A 117 -11.85 -32.43 -28.12
C GLY A 117 -12.11 -30.94 -27.93
N VAL A 118 -12.06 -30.45 -26.69
CA VAL A 118 -12.28 -29.05 -26.36
C VAL A 118 -10.93 -28.35 -26.41
N GLU A 119 -10.71 -27.51 -27.42
CA GLU A 119 -9.58 -26.61 -27.47
C GLU A 119 -9.72 -25.56 -26.37
N ILE A 120 -8.88 -25.65 -25.34
CA ILE A 120 -8.77 -24.60 -24.33
C ILE A 120 -7.98 -23.48 -24.99
N PRO A 121 -8.54 -22.26 -25.14
CA PRO A 121 -7.76 -21.13 -25.62
C PRO A 121 -6.58 -20.96 -24.67
N SER A 122 -5.37 -20.86 -25.21
CA SER A 122 -4.15 -20.57 -24.47
C SER A 122 -4.32 -19.22 -23.79
N GLY A 123 -4.83 -19.25 -22.57
CA GLY A 123 -4.88 -18.11 -21.68
C GLY A 123 -3.45 -17.87 -21.23
N ASP A 124 -2.77 -16.95 -21.91
CA ASP A 124 -1.63 -16.25 -21.37
C ASP A 124 -2.12 -15.49 -20.13
N ALA A 125 -2.24 -16.20 -19.01
CA ALA A 125 -2.27 -15.59 -17.71
C ALA A 125 -0.85 -15.03 -17.48
N GLN A 126 -0.66 -13.81 -17.98
CA GLN A 126 0.40 -12.89 -17.56
C GLN A 126 0.38 -12.71 -16.05
#